data_AF-W1XRT4-F1
#
_entry.id   AF-W1XRT4-F1
#
_cell.length_a   1.000
_cell.length_b   1.000
_cell.length_c   1.000
_cell.angle_alpha   90.00
_cell.angle_beta   90.00
_cell.angle_gamma   90.00
#
_symmetry.space_group_name_H-M   'P 1'
#
loop_
_entity.id
_entity.type
_entity.pdbx_description
1 polymer ?
#
loop_
_entity_poly.entity_id
_entity_poly.type
_entity_poly.pdbx_seq_one_letter_code
_entity_poly.pdbx_strand_id
1 'polypeptide(L)'
;HAAQHCNELQRSDDITLNLDHQLLGLGSNSWGSEVLDSWRVWFRDFSYGFTLLPVSGGEATAQSLASYEFGAGFFSTNLHSENKQ
;
A
#
# COMPACT_ATOMS: atom_id res chain seq x y z
N HIS A 1 -9.82 -18.04 -13.39
CA HIS A 1 -8.75 -18.97 -12.96
C HIS A 1 -7.46 -18.15 -12.90
N ALA A 2 -6.58 -18.35 -11.91
CA ALA A 2 -5.31 -17.63 -11.84
C ALA A 2 -4.29 -18.22 -12.82
N ALA A 3 -3.41 -17.38 -13.37
CA ALA A 3 -2.36 -17.79 -14.29
C ALA A 3 -1.31 -18.65 -13.57
N GLN A 4 -0.97 -19.79 -14.16
CA GLN A 4 0.09 -20.70 -13.73
C GLN A 4 1.31 -20.62 -14.66
N HIS A 5 1.11 -20.08 -15.86
CA HIS A 5 2.16 -19.85 -16.86
C HIS A 5 2.09 -18.41 -17.41
N CYS A 6 3.24 -17.86 -17.81
CA CYS A 6 3.32 -16.46 -18.24
C CYS A 6 2.43 -16.12 -19.44
N ASN A 7 2.18 -17.08 -20.34
CA ASN A 7 1.34 -16.91 -21.53
C ASN A 7 -0.16 -16.87 -21.21
N GLU A 8 -0.56 -17.19 -19.98
CA GLU A 8 -1.95 -17.11 -19.52
C GLU A 8 -2.30 -15.72 -18.97
N LEU A 9 -1.30 -14.84 -18.79
CA LEU A 9 -1.52 -13.46 -18.35
C LEU A 9 -2.32 -12.70 -19.41
N GLN A 10 -3.47 -12.19 -19.01
CA GLN A 10 -4.35 -11.39 -19.85
C GLN A 10 -4.19 -9.91 -19.49
N ARG A 11 -4.13 -9.06 -20.51
CA ARG A 11 -4.12 -7.62 -20.32
C ARG A 11 -5.48 -7.17 -19.77
N SER A 12 -5.43 -6.34 -18.74
CA SER A 12 -6.60 -5.60 -18.24
C SER A 12 -6.59 -4.18 -18.80
N ASP A 13 -7.78 -3.60 -18.97
CA ASP A 13 -7.93 -2.17 -19.20
C ASP A 13 -7.71 -1.35 -17.92
N ASP A 14 -7.77 -2.01 -16.77
CA ASP A 14 -7.53 -1.42 -15.44
C ASP A 14 -6.11 -1.67 -14.92
N ILE A 15 -5.68 -0.83 -13.97
CA ILE A 15 -4.44 -1.02 -13.20
C ILE A 15 -4.74 -1.48 -11.76
N THR A 16 -3.82 -2.22 -11.16
CA THR A 16 -3.84 -2.56 -9.73
C THR A 16 -2.89 -1.63 -8.98
N LEU A 17 -3.40 -0.92 -7.97
CA LEU A 17 -2.61 -0.06 -7.07
C LEU A 17 -2.65 -0.64 -5.65
N ASN A 18 -1.48 -0.99 -5.11
CA ASN A 18 -1.32 -1.45 -3.73
C ASN A 18 -0.67 -0.34 -2.89
N LEU A 19 -1.25 -0.05 -1.72
CA LEU A 19 -0.75 0.92 -0.75
C LEU A 19 -0.63 0.23 0.60
N ASP A 20 0.52 -0.41 0.81
CA ASP A 20 0.74 -1.29 1.95
C ASP A 20 1.59 -0.59 3.03
N HIS A 21 1.16 -0.72 4.30
CA HIS A 21 1.95 -0.27 5.44
C HIS A 21 3.25 -1.06 5.60
N GLN A 22 3.14 -2.39 5.53
CA GLN A 22 4.23 -3.36 5.60
C GLN A 22 3.86 -4.57 4.74
N LEU A 23 4.88 -5.23 4.16
CA LEU A 23 4.72 -6.46 3.40
C LEU A 23 5.56 -7.57 4.05
N LEU A 24 5.00 -8.78 4.17
CA LEU A 24 5.71 -9.92 4.73
C LEU A 24 6.87 -10.33 3.81
N GLY A 25 8.04 -10.60 4.40
CA GLY A 25 9.17 -11.15 3.65
C GLY A 25 8.81 -12.48 2.97
N LEU A 26 9.45 -12.77 1.83
CA LEU A 26 9.13 -13.97 1.05
C LEU A 26 9.62 -15.28 1.70
N GLY A 27 10.75 -15.21 2.43
CA GLY A 27 11.42 -16.39 2.98
C GLY A 27 11.97 -17.31 1.89
N SER A 28 12.26 -18.56 2.25
CA SER A 28 12.65 -19.63 1.32
C SER A 28 11.78 -20.87 1.56
N ASN A 29 10.46 -20.63 1.58
CA ASN A 29 9.42 -21.62 1.87
C ASN A 29 9.33 -22.77 0.85
N SER A 30 10.08 -22.70 -0.25
CA SER A 30 10.23 -23.80 -1.20
C SER A 30 11.09 -24.95 -0.65
N TRP A 31 11.93 -24.69 0.37
CA TRP A 31 12.85 -25.68 0.95
C TRP A 31 12.99 -25.55 2.48
N GLY A 32 11.93 -25.06 3.14
CA GLY A 32 11.78 -25.19 4.60
C GLY A 32 12.35 -24.08 5.47
N SER A 33 12.99 -23.05 4.90
CA SER A 33 13.41 -21.89 5.70
C SER A 33 12.33 -20.82 5.70
N GLU A 34 11.74 -20.59 6.87
CA GLU A 34 10.78 -19.52 7.09
C GLU A 34 11.40 -18.12 6.94
N VAL A 35 10.53 -17.11 6.91
CA VAL A 35 10.93 -15.69 6.99
C VAL A 35 11.65 -15.42 8.31
N LEU A 36 12.85 -14.83 8.22
CA LEU A 36 13.62 -14.39 9.39
C LEU A 36 12.81 -13.38 10.22
N ASP A 37 13.00 -13.41 11.53
CA ASP A 37 12.24 -12.57 12.47
C ASP A 37 12.31 -11.07 12.14
N SER A 38 13.49 -10.57 11.74
CA SER A 38 13.69 -9.16 11.35
C SER A 38 12.90 -8.72 10.11
N TRP A 39 12.41 -9.66 9.30
CA TRP A 39 11.63 -9.41 8.07
C TRP A 39 10.18 -9.90 8.19
N ARG A 40 9.78 -10.34 9.39
CA ARG A 40 8.43 -10.80 9.66
C ARG A 40 7.54 -9.60 9.99
N VAL A 41 6.37 -9.57 9.37
CA VAL A 41 5.29 -8.67 9.77
C VAL A 41 4.44 -9.40 10.80
N TRP A 42 4.38 -8.83 11.99
CA TRP A 42 3.62 -9.38 13.12
C TRP A 42 2.23 -8.75 13.18
N PHE A 43 1.23 -9.53 13.63
CA PHE A 43 -0.10 -8.99 13.90
C PHE A 43 -0.07 -8.17 15.19
N ARG A 44 -0.08 -6.85 15.03
CA ARG A 44 0.03 -5.85 16.11
C ARG A 44 -0.77 -4.61 15.74
N ASP A 45 -1.13 -3.81 16.74
CA ASP A 45 -1.76 -2.52 16.51
C ASP A 45 -0.87 -1.62 15.65
N PHE A 46 -1.45 -0.98 14.64
CA PHE A 46 -0.75 -0.05 13.76
C PHE A 46 -1.68 1.10 13.35
N SER A 47 -1.07 2.19 12.87
CA SER A 47 -1.78 3.30 12.24
C SER A 47 -1.10 3.62 10.92
N TYR A 48 -1.88 3.66 9.85
CA TYR A 48 -1.39 3.91 8.50
C TYR A 48 -2.43 4.74 7.74
N GLY A 49 -1.97 5.76 7.03
CA GLY A 49 -2.83 6.66 6.29
C GLY A 49 -2.07 7.34 5.16
N PHE A 50 -2.79 7.66 4.10
CA PHE A 50 -2.27 8.35 2.92
C PHE A 50 -3.33 9.32 2.40
N THR A 51 -2.88 10.34 1.66
CA THR A 51 -3.77 11.30 1.00
C THR A 51 -3.49 11.24 -0.49
N LEU A 52 -4.54 11.08 -1.30
CA LEU A 52 -4.44 11.10 -2.76
C LEU A 52 -5.03 12.41 -3.28
N LEU A 53 -4.24 13.12 -4.09
CA LEU A 53 -4.68 14.29 -4.83
C LEU A 53 -4.78 13.92 -6.31
N PRO A 54 -5.98 13.92 -6.92
CA PRO A 54 -6.10 13.78 -8.36
C PRO A 54 -5.50 15.01 -9.05
N VAL A 55 -4.72 14.79 -10.10
CA VAL A 55 -4.08 15.86 -10.87
C VAL A 55 -4.46 15.74 -12.34
N SER A 56 -4.85 16.85 -12.95
CA SER A 56 -5.10 16.91 -14.40
C SER A 56 -3.77 17.13 -15.12
N GLY A 57 -3.40 16.22 -16.02
CA GLY A 57 -2.08 16.18 -16.69
C GLY A 57 -1.74 17.36 -17.61
N GLY A 58 -2.53 18.43 -17.63
CA GLY A 58 -2.28 19.66 -18.41
C GLY A 58 -2.31 20.96 -17.61
N GLU A 59 -2.84 20.96 -16.37
CA GLU A 59 -3.05 22.22 -15.60
C GLU A 59 -2.16 22.32 -14.36
N ALA A 60 -1.68 21.21 -13.83
CA ALA A 60 -0.82 21.20 -12.66
C ALA A 60 0.65 21.18 -13.07
N THR A 61 1.34 22.31 -12.94
CA THR A 61 2.81 22.32 -13.03
C THR A 61 3.39 21.57 -11.83
N ALA A 62 4.54 20.91 -11.99
CA ALA A 62 5.21 20.20 -10.90
C ALA A 62 5.41 21.12 -9.66
N GLN A 63 5.66 22.41 -9.89
CA GLN A 63 5.76 23.44 -8.85
C GLN A 63 4.44 23.71 -8.11
N SER A 64 3.29 23.72 -8.81
CA SER A 64 1.97 23.89 -8.18
C SER A 64 1.61 22.70 -7.29
N LEU A 65 1.99 21.48 -7.68
CA LEU A 65 1.79 20.28 -6.86
C LEU A 65 2.74 20.24 -5.67
N ALA A 66 3.99 20.65 -5.85
CA ALA A 66 4.97 20.72 -4.77
C ALA A 66 4.58 21.76 -3.70
N SER A 67 3.83 22.80 -4.08
CA SER A 67 3.35 23.85 -3.17
C SER A 67 1.95 23.58 -2.64
N TYR A 68 1.34 22.42 -2.95
CA TYR A 68 0.00 22.09 -2.49
C TYR A 68 0.03 21.76 -1.00
N GLU A 69 -0.58 22.63 -0.21
CA GLU A 69 -0.75 22.41 1.23
C GLU A 69 -1.94 21.47 1.47
N PHE A 70 -1.66 20.24 1.85
CA PHE A 70 -2.69 19.34 2.35
C PHE A 70 -3.24 19.92 3.66
N GLY A 71 -4.55 20.18 3.73
CA GLY A 71 -5.18 20.63 4.97
C GLY A 71 -4.93 19.64 6.13
N ALA A 72 -4.85 20.14 7.37
CA ALA A 72 -4.60 19.27 8.53
C ALA A 72 -5.82 18.43 8.97
N GLY A 73 -6.99 18.62 8.35
CA GLY A 73 -8.24 17.94 8.71
C GLY A 73 -8.33 16.48 8.28
N PHE A 74 -7.38 15.98 7.49
CA PHE A 74 -7.36 14.59 7.02
C PHE A 74 -6.81 13.61 8.06
N PHE A 75 -5.97 14.07 8.99
CA PHE A 75 -5.59 13.29 10.15
C PHE A 75 -6.68 13.43 11.21
N SER A 76 -7.65 12.52 11.22
CA SER A 76 -8.47 12.36 12.42
C SER A 76 -7.54 11.97 13.57
N THR A 77 -7.37 12.87 14.53
CA THR A 77 -6.73 12.57 15.83
C THR A 77 -7.57 11.62 16.68
N ASN A 78 -8.78 11.24 16.23
CA ASN A 78 -9.46 10.08 16.80
C ASN A 78 -8.75 8.82 16.32
N LEU A 79 -7.83 8.35 17.17
CA LEU A 79 -7.42 6.95 17.30
C LEU A 79 -8.69 6.08 17.33
N HIS A 80 -9.20 5.68 16.16
CA HIS A 80 -10.23 4.66 16.09
C HIS A 80 -9.53 3.33 16.35
N SER A 81 -9.40 2.99 17.63
CA SER A 81 -9.01 1.66 18.09
C SER A 81 -10.17 0.71 17.80
N GLU A 82 -10.20 0.18 16.58
CA GLU A 82 -10.92 -1.06 16.31
C GLU A 82 -9.96 -2.22 16.54
N ASN A 83 -9.82 -2.60 17.81
CA ASN A 83 -9.54 -3.98 18.22
C ASN A 83 -9.77 -4.08 19.74
N LYS A 84 -11.05 -4.14 20.12
CA LYS A 84 -11.46 -4.82 21.34
C LYS A 84 -12.21 -6.08 20.94
N GLN A 85 -11.50 -7.21 20.95
CA GLN A 85 -12.10 -8.53 21.16
C GLN A 85 -11.54 -9.09 22.46
#